data_AF-A0A2A4YKI2-F1
#
_entry.id   AF-A0A2A4YKI2-F1
#
_cell.length_a   1.000
_cell.length_b   1.000
_cell.length_c   1.000
_cell.angle_alpha   90.00
_cell.angle_beta   90.00
_cell.angle_gamma   90.00
#
_symmetry.space_group_name_H-M   'P 1'
#
loop_
_entity.id
_entity.type
_entity.pdbx_description
1 polymer ?
#
loop_
_entity_poly.entity_id
_entity_poly.type
_entity_poly.pdbx_seq_one_letter_code
_entity_poly.pdbx_strand_id
1 'polypeptide(L)' 'AGGDGAPAWEARLPGVDTPVPVYRRDNLATGQVLRGPALVFEAVGTVYLAPGWQAQVHSEGHLLMTR' A
#
# COMPACT_ATOMS: atom_id res chain seq x y z
N ALA A 1 -7.26 1.07 15.42
CA ALA A 1 -6.62 2.38 15.23
C ALA A 1 -5.44 2.17 14.30
N GLY A 2 -5.43 2.81 13.13
CA GLY A 2 -4.30 2.71 12.21
C GLY A 2 -3.06 3.35 12.81
N GLY A 3 -1.88 2.89 12.38
CA GLY A 3 -0.60 3.54 12.69
C GLY A 3 -0.45 4.89 11.99
N ASP A 4 0.77 5.41 11.96
CA ASP A 4 1.12 6.66 11.27
C ASP A 4 1.04 6.57 9.73
N GLY A 5 0.73 5.38 9.19
CA GLY A 5 0.63 5.11 7.77
C GLY A 5 1.98 5.05 7.05
N ALA A 6 3.11 5.10 7.76
CA ALA A 6 4.42 5.07 7.13
C ALA A 6 4.72 3.70 6.48
N PRO A 7 5.53 3.67 5.41
CA PRO A 7 6.10 2.42 4.90
C PRO A 7 6.84 1.69 6.01
N ALA A 8 6.66 0.37 6.09
CA ALA A 8 7.38 -0.45 7.06
C ALA A 8 8.80 -0.80 6.57
N TRP A 9 8.97 -0.99 5.26
CA TRP A 9 10.28 -1.16 4.60
C TRP A 9 10.17 -0.84 3.11
N GLU A 10 11.30 -0.93 2.39
CA GLU A 10 11.35 -0.88 0.92
C GLU A 10 11.81 -2.21 0.34
N ALA A 11 11.22 -2.61 -0.79
CA ALA A 11 11.56 -3.83 -1.51
C ALA A 11 12.02 -3.54 -2.94
N ARG A 12 12.88 -4.40 -3.49
CA ARG A 12 13.22 -4.41 -4.93
C ARG A 12 12.35 -5.43 -5.62
N LEU A 13 11.61 -5.00 -6.66
CA LEU A 13 10.76 -5.86 -7.46
C LEU A 13 11.34 -6.02 -8.87
N PRO A 14 11.31 -7.24 -9.44
CA PRO A 14 11.68 -7.43 -10.84
C PRO A 14 10.86 -6.51 -11.76
N GLY A 15 11.54 -5.78 -12.64
CA GLY A 15 10.89 -4.86 -13.59
C GLY A 15 10.44 -3.52 -13.00
N VAL A 16 10.83 -3.19 -11.77
CA VAL A 16 10.65 -1.85 -11.19
C VAL A 16 12.01 -1.25 -10.86
N ASP A 17 12.35 -0.11 -11.47
CA ASP A 17 13.68 0.48 -11.40
C ASP A 17 13.98 1.12 -10.02
N THR A 18 12.93 1.51 -9.29
CA THR A 18 13.03 2.16 -7.97
C THR A 18 12.70 1.19 -6.84
N PRO A 19 13.21 1.41 -5.61
CA PRO A 19 12.66 0.75 -4.44
C PRO A 19 11.15 0.98 -4.34
N VAL A 20 10.42 -0.05 -3.94
CA VAL A 20 8.97 -0.03 -3.78
C VAL A 20 8.64 -0.02 -2.29
N PRO A 21 7.93 1.01 -1.78
CA PRO A 21 7.54 1.03 -0.38
C PRO A 21 6.56 -0.11 -0.09
N VAL A 22 6.77 -0.78 1.04
CA VAL A 22 5.90 -1.83 1.54
C VAL A 22 5.22 -1.37 2.81
N TYR A 23 3.90 -1.38 2.79
CA TYR A 23 3.06 -0.99 3.91
C TYR A 23 2.47 -2.24 4.57
N ARG A 24 2.42 -2.26 5.90
CA ARG A 24 1.60 -3.25 6.62
C ARG A 24 0.16 -2.76 6.63
N ARG A 25 -0.79 -3.59 6.23
CA ARG A 25 -2.21 -3.23 6.16
C ARG A 25 -2.72 -2.62 7.48
N ASP A 26 -2.35 -3.22 8.61
CA ASP A 26 -2.82 -2.80 9.94
C ASP A 26 -2.28 -1.44 10.38
N ASN A 27 -1.19 -0.96 9.77
CA ASN A 27 -0.57 0.32 10.08
C ASN A 27 -1.14 1.48 9.25
N LEU A 28 -1.95 1.19 8.22
CA LEU A 28 -2.51 2.24 7.37
C LEU A 28 -3.62 3.03 8.08
N ALA A 29 -3.58 4.34 7.92
CA ALA A 29 -4.58 5.24 8.48
C ALA A 29 -5.85 5.30 7.61
N THR A 30 -7.01 5.49 8.24
CA THR A 30 -8.26 5.76 7.51
C THR A 30 -8.11 6.99 6.63
N GLY A 31 -8.58 6.91 5.38
CA GLY A 31 -8.48 7.97 4.38
C GLY A 31 -7.11 8.07 3.72
N GLN A 32 -6.10 7.33 4.18
CA GLN A 32 -4.76 7.34 3.58
C GLN A 32 -4.82 6.89 2.12
N VAL A 33 -4.10 7.62 1.27
CA VAL A 33 -3.95 7.30 -0.15
C VAL A 33 -2.53 6.81 -0.41
N LEU A 34 -2.43 5.61 -0.97
CA LEU A 34 -1.20 5.00 -1.44
C LEU A 34 -1.15 5.12 -2.96
N ARG A 35 -0.01 5.53 -3.51
CA ARG A 35 0.23 5.63 -4.96
C ARG A 35 1.23 4.57 -5.38
N GLY A 36 0.93 3.87 -6.46
CA GLY A 36 1.81 2.89 -7.07
C GLY A 36 3.03 3.52 -7.73
N PRO A 37 4.18 2.82 -7.82
CA PRO A 37 4.39 1.45 -7.37
C PRO A 37 4.44 1.32 -5.84
N ALA A 38 3.64 0.44 -5.25
CA ALA A 38 3.62 0.18 -3.81
C ALA A 38 3.12 -1.24 -3.51
N LEU A 39 3.56 -1.82 -2.40
CA LEU A 39 3.03 -3.09 -1.89
C LEU A 39 2.28 -2.86 -0.58
N VAL A 40 1.12 -3.50 -0.44
CA VAL A 40 0.42 -3.61 0.83
C VAL A 40 0.46 -5.06 1.27
N PHE A 41 1.18 -5.34 2.34
CA PHE A 41 1.28 -6.64 2.96
C PHE A 41 0.19 -6.83 4.01
N GLU A 42 -0.53 -7.94 3.94
CA GLU A 42 -1.59 -8.31 4.88
C GLU A 42 -1.42 -9.76 5.35
N ALA A 43 -2.16 -10.17 6.38
CA ALA A 43 -1.99 -11.48 7.00
C ALA A 43 -2.21 -12.66 6.03
N VAL A 44 -3.04 -12.47 5.00
CA VAL A 44 -3.47 -13.52 4.07
C VAL A 44 -3.04 -13.25 2.63
N GLY A 45 -2.24 -12.21 2.37
CA GLY A 45 -1.95 -11.79 1.01
C GLY A 45 -1.02 -10.60 0.86
N THR A 46 -0.83 -10.18 -0.38
CA THR A 46 -0.09 -8.97 -0.72
C THR A 46 -0.72 -8.33 -1.94
N VAL A 47 -1.09 -7.06 -1.82
CA VAL A 47 -1.61 -6.26 -2.93
C VAL A 47 -0.47 -5.45 -3.54
N TYR A 48 -0.29 -5.57 -4.85
CA TYR A 48 0.63 -4.72 -5.61
C TYR A 48 -0.14 -3.60 -6.32
N LEU A 49 0.14 -2.36 -5.96
CA LEU A 49 -0.30 -1.18 -6.68
C LEU A 49 0.70 -0.91 -7.79
N ALA A 50 0.38 -1.27 -9.02
CA ALA A 50 1.24 -1.00 -10.17
C ALA A 50 1.36 0.52 -10.46
N PRO A 51 2.34 0.97 -11.26
CA PRO A 51 2.45 2.37 -11.66
C PRO A 51 1.13 2.93 -12.23
N GLY A 52 0.75 4.11 -11.76
CA GLY A 52 -0.51 4.78 -12.12
C GLY A 52 -1.73 4.30 -11.32
N TRP A 53 -1.64 3.21 -10.56
CA TRP A 53 -2.70 2.84 -9.63
C TRP A 53 -2.59 3.60 -8.30
N GLN A 54 -3.71 3.73 -7.62
CA GLN A 54 -3.77 4.16 -6.23
C GLN A 54 -4.74 3.29 -5.42
N ALA A 55 -4.56 3.30 -4.11
CA ALA A 55 -5.53 2.75 -3.16
C ALA A 55 -5.82 3.76 -2.06
N GLN A 56 -7.10 3.94 -1.74
CA GLN A 56 -7.52 4.72 -0.58
C GLN A 56 -8.10 3.79 0.49
N VAL A 57 -7.69 4.00 1.74
CA VAL A 57 -8.26 3.28 2.89
C VAL A 57 -9.64 3.87 3.21
N HIS A 58 -10.69 3.11 2.99
CA HIS A 58 -12.05 3.47 3.38
C HIS A 58 -12.22 3.46 4.91
N SER A 59 -13.25 4.14 5.42
CA SER A 59 -13.58 4.17 6.86
C SER A 59 -13.86 2.79 7.45
N GLU A 60 -14.36 1.86 6.63
CA GLU A 60 -14.63 0.47 7.01
C GLU A 60 -13.40 -0.44 6.87
N GLY A 61 -12.25 0.10 6.45
CA GLY A 61 -11.03 -0.67 6.28
C GLY A 61 -10.91 -1.40 4.94
N HIS A 62 -11.74 -1.08 3.95
CA HIS A 62 -11.53 -1.54 2.57
C HIS A 62 -10.42 -0.74 1.88
N LEU A 63 -9.75 -1.35 0.91
CA LEU A 63 -8.88 -0.63 -0.02
C LEU A 63 -9.67 -0.35 -1.30
N LEU A 64 -10.01 0.91 -1.52
CA LEU A 64 -10.67 1.35 -2.74
C LEU A 64 -9.61 1.65 -3.79
N MET A 65 -9.58 0.86 -4.87
CA MET A 65 -8.52 0.92 -5.89
C MET A 65 -9.00 1.65 -7.13
N THR A 66 -8.18 2.57 -7.64
CA THR A 66 -8.41 3.30 -8.90
C THR A 66 -7.11 3.44 -9.70
N ARG A 67 -7.22 3.80 -10.99
CA ARG A 67 -6.10 4.07 -11.90
C ARG A 67 -6.27 5.44 -12.54
#